data_AF-A0AAF1BFY7-F1
#
_entry.id   AF-A0AAF1BFY7-F1
#
_cell.length_a   1.000
_cell.length_b   1.000
_cell.length_c   1.000
_cell.angle_alpha   90.00
_cell.angle_beta   90.00
_cell.angle_gamma   90.00
#
_symmetry.space_group_name_H-M   'P 1'
#
loop_
_entity.id
_entity.type
_entity.pdbx_description
1 polymer ?
#
loop_
_entity_poly.entity_id
_entity_poly.type
_entity_poly.pdbx_seq_one_letter_code
_entity_poly.pdbx_strand_id
1 'polypeptide(L)'
;MSLAALRTAARRPLTATVAPAAARWASTATATAPVEEASSSAAAPPAEPLDVEALRQHAKKLYKELHRLGRDYPDPEYNFNGRLRRAFEKNATITDPEKLKKQLELAEHIKKEVLAMLSLKKYRHLRRAYHKDEPPRALNLNGEKDKEVEVSSDPIGKLAPTPPPSA
;
A
#
# COMPACT_ATOMS: atom_id res chain seq x y z
N MET A 1 27.68 -57.64 25.19
CA MET A 1 27.08 -58.34 26.35
C MET A 1 26.48 -57.25 27.22
N SER A 2 25.15 -57.15 27.27
CA SER A 2 24.33 -57.58 28.43
C SER A 2 24.46 -56.60 29.62
N LEU A 3 23.46 -56.09 30.32
CA LEU A 3 21.99 -56.22 30.38
C LEU A 3 21.56 -55.23 31.49
N ALA A 4 20.34 -54.69 31.37
CA ALA A 4 19.47 -54.24 32.48
C ALA A 4 19.96 -53.04 33.35
N ALA A 5 19.13 -52.24 34.01
CA ALA A 5 17.71 -52.37 34.34
C ALA A 5 17.07 -50.98 34.55
N LEU A 6 15.77 -50.98 34.30
CA LEU A 6 14.70 -50.07 34.68
C LEU A 6 14.97 -49.14 35.89
N ARG A 7 14.49 -47.89 35.76
CA ARG A 7 13.65 -47.30 36.81
C ARG A 7 12.58 -46.37 36.24
N THR A 8 11.36 -46.86 36.34
CA THR A 8 10.07 -46.18 36.18
C THR A 8 9.99 -44.91 37.03
N ALA A 9 9.63 -43.78 36.42
CA ALA A 9 9.01 -42.66 37.11
C ALA A 9 8.07 -41.93 36.15
N ALA A 10 6.80 -42.29 36.23
CA ALA A 10 5.71 -41.53 35.65
C ALA A 10 5.61 -40.15 36.32
N ARG A 11 5.64 -39.07 35.53
CA ARG A 11 5.03 -37.78 35.91
C ARG A 11 4.61 -37.00 34.65
N ARG A 12 3.35 -37.23 34.30
CA ARG A 12 2.33 -36.35 33.69
C ARG A 12 2.81 -35.17 32.81
N PRO A 13 2.39 -35.09 31.52
CA PRO A 13 2.57 -33.90 30.69
C PRO A 13 1.56 -32.80 31.07
N LEU A 14 2.04 -31.57 31.25
CA LEU A 14 1.19 -30.37 31.32
C LEU A 14 1.08 -29.79 29.90
N THR A 15 -0.02 -30.10 29.21
CA THR A 15 -0.41 -29.39 27.99
C THR A 15 -1.11 -28.10 28.39
N ALA A 16 -0.43 -26.96 28.27
CA ALA A 16 -1.04 -25.65 28.38
C ALA A 16 -1.79 -25.35 27.06
N THR A 17 -3.11 -25.51 27.08
CA THR A 17 -4.00 -25.00 26.02
C THR A 17 -4.33 -23.54 26.36
N VAL A 18 -3.87 -22.61 25.53
CA VAL A 18 -4.29 -21.20 25.59
C VAL A 18 -5.31 -21.01 24.47
N ALA A 19 -6.58 -20.98 24.86
CA ALA A 19 -7.72 -20.63 24.00
C ALA A 19 -8.04 -19.13 24.11
N PRO A 20 -8.68 -18.53 23.10
CA PRO A 20 -8.59 -17.10 22.82
C PRO A 20 -9.55 -16.25 23.64
N ALA A 21 -9.04 -15.10 24.13
CA ALA A 21 -9.83 -14.01 24.69
C ALA A 21 -10.47 -13.18 23.57
N ALA A 22 -11.54 -13.69 22.97
CA ALA A 22 -12.42 -12.90 22.11
C ALA A 22 -13.33 -12.03 23.01
N ALA A 23 -12.93 -10.77 23.15
CA ALA A 23 -13.68 -9.76 23.86
C ALA A 23 -15.05 -9.55 23.19
N ARG A 24 -16.06 -9.94 23.96
CA ARG A 24 -17.47 -9.67 23.76
C ARG A 24 -17.72 -8.19 23.97
N TRP A 25 -18.26 -7.51 22.96
CA TRP A 25 -19.14 -6.36 23.18
C TRP A 25 -20.46 -6.71 22.50
N ALA A 26 -21.40 -7.16 23.33
CA ALA A 26 -22.78 -7.34 22.95
C ALA A 26 -23.44 -5.96 22.94
N SER A 27 -23.88 -5.50 21.76
CA SER A 27 -24.99 -4.56 21.67
C SER A 27 -26.22 -5.32 21.21
N THR A 28 -27.11 -5.59 22.17
CA THR A 28 -28.47 -6.06 21.95
C THR A 28 -29.36 -4.85 21.68
N ALA A 29 -29.97 -4.79 20.50
CA ALA A 29 -31.22 -4.06 20.30
C ALA A 29 -32.11 -4.89 19.36
N THR A 30 -33.03 -5.61 19.98
CA THR A 30 -34.17 -6.29 19.36
C THR A 30 -35.25 -5.26 19.08
N ALA A 31 -35.73 -5.15 17.84
CA ALA A 31 -37.09 -4.69 17.55
C ALA A 31 -37.54 -5.18 16.15
N THR A 32 -38.25 -6.30 16.18
CA THR A 32 -39.43 -6.68 15.37
C THR A 32 -39.52 -6.30 13.88
N ALA A 33 -39.63 -7.35 13.06
CA ALA A 33 -40.00 -7.32 11.65
C ALA A 33 -41.49 -6.92 11.44
N PRO A 34 -41.88 -6.62 10.18
CA PRO A 34 -42.48 -7.71 9.40
C PRO A 34 -42.01 -7.78 7.94
N VAL A 35 -41.88 -9.03 7.47
CA VAL A 35 -42.28 -9.55 6.15
C VAL A 35 -42.46 -8.53 5.01
N GLU A 36 -41.55 -8.55 4.05
CA GLU A 36 -41.92 -8.58 2.63
C GLU A 36 -40.91 -9.40 1.83
N GLU A 37 -41.27 -10.66 1.65
CA GLU A 37 -40.71 -11.57 0.67
C GLU A 37 -41.44 -11.29 -0.66
N ALA A 38 -41.03 -10.23 -1.37
CA ALA A 38 -41.43 -10.00 -2.75
C ALA A 38 -40.39 -10.62 -3.67
N SER A 39 -40.62 -11.90 -4.00
CA SER A 39 -40.06 -12.51 -5.19
C SER A 39 -40.57 -11.77 -6.44
N SER A 40 -39.68 -11.02 -7.08
CA SER A 40 -39.77 -10.52 -8.46
C SER A 40 -38.32 -10.14 -8.81
N SER A 41 -37.53 -11.01 -9.43
CA SER A 41 -37.46 -11.09 -10.90
C SER A 41 -37.62 -9.73 -11.59
N ALA A 42 -36.83 -8.74 -11.20
CA ALA A 42 -36.71 -7.47 -11.90
C ALA A 42 -35.23 -7.12 -12.09
N ALA A 43 -34.68 -7.70 -13.16
CA ALA A 43 -33.48 -7.29 -13.89
C ALA A 43 -32.23 -6.97 -13.04
N ALA A 44 -31.19 -7.81 -13.19
CA ALA A 44 -29.81 -7.31 -13.09
C ALA A 44 -29.77 -5.92 -13.75
N PRO A 45 -29.25 -4.87 -13.09
CA PRO A 45 -29.33 -3.50 -13.61
C PRO A 45 -28.96 -3.58 -15.09
N PRO A 46 -29.88 -3.20 -16.01
CA PRO A 46 -29.75 -3.52 -17.41
C PRO A 46 -28.39 -3.01 -17.83
N ALA A 47 -27.53 -3.93 -18.30
CA ALA A 47 -26.16 -3.66 -18.66
C ALA A 47 -26.09 -2.28 -19.33
N GLU A 48 -25.68 -1.25 -18.59
CA GLU A 48 -25.69 0.09 -19.14
C GLU A 48 -24.84 0.01 -20.40
N PRO A 49 -25.33 0.48 -21.55
CA PRO A 49 -24.54 0.42 -22.77
C PRO A 49 -23.28 1.22 -22.53
N LEU A 50 -22.18 0.51 -22.38
CA LEU A 50 -20.88 1.10 -22.07
C LEU A 50 -20.45 1.87 -23.31
N ASP A 51 -20.57 3.20 -23.23
CA ASP A 51 -20.22 4.06 -24.35
C ASP A 51 -18.72 3.94 -24.65
N VAL A 52 -18.44 3.17 -25.71
CA VAL A 52 -17.08 2.89 -26.19
C VAL A 52 -16.35 4.16 -26.58
N GLU A 53 -17.06 5.18 -27.09
CA GLU A 53 -16.42 6.42 -27.51
C GLU A 53 -15.99 7.25 -26.31
N ALA A 54 -16.83 7.38 -25.27
CA ALA A 54 -16.45 8.00 -24.01
C ALA A 54 -15.21 7.33 -23.38
N LEU A 55 -15.16 5.99 -23.38
CA LEU A 55 -13.99 5.26 -22.86
C LEU A 55 -12.73 5.50 -23.71
N ARG A 56 -12.84 5.60 -25.04
CA ARG A 56 -11.71 5.94 -25.91
C ARG A 56 -11.21 7.37 -25.67
N GLN A 57 -12.12 8.33 -25.46
CA GLN A 57 -11.74 9.69 -25.09
C GLN A 57 -11.02 9.73 -23.74
N HIS A 58 -11.51 8.95 -22.77
CA HIS A 58 -10.84 8.81 -21.48
C HIS A 58 -9.43 8.22 -21.63
N ALA A 59 -9.26 7.16 -22.43
CA ALA A 59 -7.94 6.57 -22.72
C ALA A 59 -6.97 7.59 -23.32
N LYS A 60 -7.42 8.44 -24.26
CA LYS A 60 -6.62 9.51 -24.86
C LYS A 60 -6.18 10.56 -23.82
N LYS A 61 -7.07 10.95 -22.90
CA LYS A 61 -6.73 11.88 -21.81
C LYS A 61 -5.69 11.24 -20.89
N LEU A 62 -5.93 10.01 -20.46
CA LEU A 62 -5.06 9.28 -19.55
C LEU A 62 -3.65 9.07 -20.14
N TYR A 63 -3.56 8.73 -21.42
CA TYR A 63 -2.28 8.63 -22.14
C TYR A 63 -1.46 9.93 -22.05
N LYS A 64 -2.09 11.09 -22.29
CA LYS A 64 -1.40 12.39 -22.22
C LYS A 64 -0.92 12.71 -20.80
N GLU A 65 -1.71 12.36 -19.79
CA GLU A 65 -1.33 12.54 -18.39
C GLU A 65 -0.14 11.64 -18.02
N LEU A 66 -0.20 10.34 -18.33
CA LEU A 66 0.92 9.43 -18.07
C LEU A 66 2.18 9.82 -18.84
N HIS A 67 2.04 10.26 -20.09
CA HIS A 67 3.18 10.72 -20.89
C HIS A 67 3.84 11.98 -20.30
N ARG A 68 3.06 12.86 -19.66
CA ARG A 68 3.61 14.02 -18.93
C ARG A 68 4.37 13.56 -17.68
N LEU A 69 3.74 12.72 -16.86
CA LEU A 69 4.36 12.17 -15.64
C LEU A 69 5.62 11.35 -15.94
N GLY A 70 5.66 10.67 -17.08
CA GLY A 70 6.79 9.87 -17.52
C GLY A 70 8.07 10.66 -17.76
N ARG A 71 8.01 12.00 -17.89
CA ARG A 71 9.20 12.86 -18.00
C ARG A 71 9.96 12.99 -16.68
N ASP A 72 9.24 12.93 -15.55
CA ASP A 72 9.81 13.13 -14.22
C ASP A 72 10.26 11.81 -13.56
N TYR A 73 10.15 10.69 -14.28
CA TYR A 73 10.46 9.36 -13.79
C TYR A 73 11.88 9.28 -13.20
N PRO A 74 12.09 8.65 -12.03
CA PRO A 74 13.40 8.63 -11.36
C PRO A 74 14.53 8.05 -12.21
N ASP A 75 14.25 6.99 -12.97
CA ASP A 75 15.26 6.22 -13.70
C ASP A 75 15.20 6.55 -15.20
N PRO A 76 16.21 7.23 -15.77
CA PRO A 76 16.21 7.61 -17.18
C PRO A 76 16.32 6.41 -18.12
N GLU A 77 17.02 5.35 -17.70
CA GLU A 77 17.23 4.13 -18.49
C GLU A 77 15.95 3.30 -18.69
N TYR A 78 14.96 3.44 -17.80
CA TYR A 78 13.75 2.63 -17.85
C TYR A 78 12.91 2.90 -19.11
N ASN A 79 13.05 4.10 -19.69
CA ASN A 79 12.32 4.58 -20.88
C ASN A 79 10.80 4.35 -20.78
N PHE A 80 10.20 4.92 -19.71
CA PHE A 80 8.77 4.76 -19.40
C PHE A 80 7.86 5.11 -20.59
N ASN A 81 8.10 6.24 -21.26
CA ASN A 81 7.26 6.71 -22.37
C ASN A 81 7.30 5.75 -23.58
N GLY A 82 8.45 5.15 -23.86
CA GLY A 82 8.58 4.13 -24.90
C GLY A 82 7.75 2.88 -24.59
N ARG A 83 7.78 2.41 -23.34
CA ARG A 83 6.97 1.26 -22.88
C ARG A 83 5.47 1.59 -22.87
N LEU A 84 5.11 2.79 -22.40
CA LEU A 84 3.74 3.28 -22.38
C LEU A 84 3.13 3.27 -23.80
N ARG A 85 3.86 3.85 -24.77
CA ARG A 85 3.43 3.85 -26.17
C ARG A 85 3.17 2.44 -26.70
N ARG A 86 4.11 1.52 -26.49
CA ARG A 86 3.96 0.11 -26.91
C ARG A 86 2.75 -0.57 -26.27
N ALA A 87 2.44 -0.28 -25.00
CA ALA A 87 1.28 -0.85 -24.31
C ALA A 87 -0.05 -0.36 -24.92
N PHE A 88 -0.15 0.95 -25.19
CA PHE A 88 -1.35 1.53 -25.82
C PHE A 88 -1.52 1.09 -27.27
N GLU A 89 -0.43 0.94 -28.03
CA GLU A 89 -0.46 0.43 -29.40
C GLU A 89 -0.99 -1.01 -29.47
N LYS A 90 -0.55 -1.89 -28.55
CA LYS A 90 -1.05 -3.28 -28.45
C LYS A 90 -2.56 -3.35 -28.18
N ASN A 91 -3.08 -2.39 -27.42
CA ASN A 91 -4.49 -2.38 -27.00
C ASN A 91 -5.39 -1.54 -27.93
N ALA A 92 -4.86 -0.95 -29.02
CA ALA A 92 -5.60 -0.04 -29.89
C ALA A 92 -6.77 -0.72 -30.64
N THR A 93 -6.60 -1.99 -31.01
CA THR A 93 -7.56 -2.78 -31.81
C THR A 93 -8.69 -3.38 -30.97
N ILE A 94 -8.68 -3.22 -29.64
CA ILE A 94 -9.73 -3.76 -28.77
C ILE A 94 -11.04 -2.97 -28.99
N THR A 95 -12.11 -3.68 -29.32
CA THR A 95 -13.46 -3.10 -29.55
C THR A 95 -14.44 -3.45 -28.43
N ASP A 96 -14.17 -4.51 -27.68
CA ASP A 96 -15.00 -4.99 -26.58
C ASP A 96 -14.98 -3.99 -25.38
N PRO A 97 -16.14 -3.44 -24.97
CA PRO A 97 -16.20 -2.42 -23.93
C PRO A 97 -15.70 -2.91 -22.57
N GLU A 98 -15.94 -4.17 -22.20
CA GLU A 98 -15.54 -4.69 -20.89
C GLU A 98 -14.01 -4.79 -20.77
N LYS A 99 -13.36 -5.26 -21.83
CA LYS A 99 -11.90 -5.33 -21.91
C LYS A 99 -11.29 -3.93 -21.87
N LEU A 100 -11.92 -2.96 -22.55
CA LEU A 100 -11.42 -1.59 -22.60
C LEU A 100 -11.47 -0.91 -21.23
N LYS A 101 -12.53 -1.16 -20.44
CA LYS A 101 -12.60 -0.75 -19.04
C LYS A 101 -11.49 -1.35 -18.19
N LYS A 102 -11.26 -2.65 -18.25
CA LYS A 102 -10.19 -3.33 -17.50
C LYS A 102 -8.80 -2.75 -17.83
N GLN A 103 -8.54 -2.43 -19.10
CA GLN A 103 -7.28 -1.79 -19.51
C GLN A 103 -7.17 -0.35 -19.00
N LEU A 104 -8.28 0.40 -18.94
CA LEU A 104 -8.31 1.73 -18.35
C LEU A 104 -8.04 1.69 -16.84
N GLU A 105 -8.67 0.79 -16.11
CA GLU A 105 -8.43 0.59 -14.68
C GLU A 105 -6.96 0.27 -14.40
N LEU A 106 -6.34 -0.58 -15.23
CA LEU A 106 -4.91 -0.87 -15.15
C LEU A 106 -4.05 0.39 -15.38
N ALA A 107 -4.38 1.20 -16.39
CA ALA A 107 -3.66 2.44 -16.68
C ALA A 107 -3.81 3.48 -15.54
N GLU A 108 -4.99 3.57 -14.92
CA GLU A 108 -5.22 4.41 -13.74
C GLU A 108 -4.41 3.93 -12.52
N HIS A 109 -4.31 2.62 -12.33
CA HIS A 109 -3.46 2.05 -11.30
C HIS A 109 -1.99 2.42 -11.55
N ILE A 110 -1.49 2.27 -12.77
CA ILE A 110 -0.13 2.68 -13.15
C ILE A 110 0.11 4.18 -12.87
N LYS A 111 -0.87 5.05 -13.14
CA LYS A 111 -0.78 6.47 -12.78
C LYS A 111 -0.54 6.66 -11.28
N LYS A 112 -1.28 5.94 -10.43
CA LYS A 112 -1.14 6.01 -8.96
C LYS A 112 0.25 5.54 -8.52
N GLU A 113 0.75 4.45 -9.09
CA GLU A 113 2.09 3.94 -8.81
C GLU A 113 3.19 4.93 -9.19
N VAL A 114 3.09 5.55 -10.38
CA VAL A 114 4.06 6.56 -10.81
C VAL A 114 4.03 7.78 -9.89
N LEU A 115 2.84 8.25 -9.48
CA LEU A 115 2.71 9.35 -8.52
C LEU A 115 3.30 8.99 -7.15
N ALA A 116 3.09 7.75 -6.67
CA ALA A 116 3.68 7.26 -5.43
C ALA A 116 5.21 7.20 -5.51
N MET A 117 5.76 6.78 -6.65
CA MET A 117 7.20 6.76 -6.86
C MET A 117 7.80 8.17 -6.87
N LEU A 118 7.13 9.13 -7.52
CA LEU A 118 7.54 10.54 -7.55
C LEU A 118 7.49 11.18 -6.16
N SER A 119 6.43 10.92 -5.38
CA SER A 119 6.32 11.43 -4.00
C SER A 119 7.41 10.83 -3.11
N LEU A 120 7.74 9.55 -3.28
CA LEU A 120 8.82 8.89 -2.57
C LEU A 120 10.19 9.48 -2.94
N LYS A 121 10.47 9.73 -4.22
CA LYS A 121 11.70 10.41 -4.67
C LYS A 121 11.85 11.78 -3.99
N LYS A 122 10.78 12.57 -3.97
CA LYS A 122 10.75 13.89 -3.31
C LYS A 122 10.96 13.78 -1.81
N TYR A 123 10.27 12.85 -1.16
CA TYR A 123 10.43 12.59 0.28
C TYR A 123 11.86 12.17 0.62
N ARG A 124 12.47 11.25 -0.15
CA ARG A 124 13.86 10.81 0.05
C ARG A 124 14.84 11.98 -0.05
N HIS A 125 14.62 12.92 -0.96
CA HIS A 125 15.43 14.13 -1.07
C HIS A 125 15.28 15.03 0.15
N LEU A 126 14.05 15.37 0.54
CA LEU A 126 13.78 16.20 1.73
C LEU A 126 14.33 15.57 3.00
N ARG A 127 14.14 14.26 3.18
CA ARG A 127 14.66 13.54 4.35
C ARG A 127 16.18 13.65 4.45
N ARG A 128 16.92 13.49 3.34
CA ARG A 128 18.38 13.68 3.34
C ARG A 128 18.81 15.13 3.62
N ALA A 129 17.98 16.11 3.25
CA ALA A 129 18.29 17.52 3.45
C ALA A 129 18.13 17.94 4.92
N TYR A 130 17.01 17.55 5.55
CA TYR A 130 16.63 18.00 6.90
C TYR A 130 16.97 17.03 8.03
N HIS A 131 17.05 15.73 7.77
CA HIS A 131 17.25 14.68 8.78
C HIS A 131 18.56 13.92 8.53
N LYS A 132 19.69 14.63 8.56
CA LYS A 132 21.01 14.03 8.31
C LYS A 132 21.46 13.11 9.45
N ASP A 133 21.14 13.50 10.69
CA ASP A 133 21.63 12.86 11.90
C ASP A 133 20.63 11.82 12.47
N GLU A 134 19.43 11.72 11.88
CA GLU A 134 18.43 10.73 12.28
C GLU A 134 18.76 9.37 11.65
N PRO A 135 19.01 8.31 12.44
CA PRO A 135 19.25 6.98 11.89
C PRO A 135 18.03 6.49 11.08
N PRO A 136 18.21 5.52 10.15
CA PRO A 136 17.09 4.90 9.46
C PRO A 136 16.06 4.42 10.49
N ARG A 137 14.80 4.86 10.39
CA ARG A 137 13.75 4.39 11.30
C ARG A 137 13.71 2.87 11.22
N ALA A 138 14.02 2.21 12.34
CA ALA A 138 13.85 0.78 12.46
C ALA A 138 12.36 0.50 12.30
N LEU A 139 11.99 -0.24 11.27
CA LEU A 139 10.63 -0.75 11.15
C LEU A 139 10.51 -1.84 12.20
N ASN A 140 9.83 -1.55 13.32
CA ASN A 140 9.55 -2.51 14.36
C ASN A 140 8.50 -3.51 13.86
N LEU A 141 8.96 -4.50 13.08
CA LEU A 141 8.12 -5.53 12.45
C LEU A 141 7.45 -6.46 13.47
N ASN A 142 7.88 -6.42 14.73
CA ASN A 142 7.44 -7.33 15.80
C ASN A 142 6.38 -6.73 16.75
N GLY A 143 5.86 -5.53 16.49
CA GLY A 143 4.78 -4.95 17.30
C GLY A 143 5.16 -4.64 18.75
N GLU A 144 6.46 -4.58 19.05
CA GLU A 144 6.94 -4.09 20.34
C GLU A 144 6.80 -2.56 20.32
N LYS A 145 5.81 -2.07 21.07
CA LYS A 145 5.54 -0.63 21.20
C LYS A 145 6.83 0.05 21.64
N ASP A 146 7.20 1.06 20.88
CA ASP A 146 8.39 1.87 21.06
C ASP A 146 8.59 2.19 22.55
N LYS A 147 9.66 1.66 23.16
CA LYS A 147 10.23 2.34 24.32
C LYS A 147 10.61 3.71 23.80
N GLU A 148 9.98 4.74 24.35
CA GLU A 148 10.29 6.13 24.11
C GLU A 148 11.81 6.27 24.12
N VAL A 149 12.39 6.45 22.94
CA VAL A 149 13.76 6.94 22.85
C VAL A 149 13.62 8.35 23.36
N GLU A 150 14.03 8.59 24.61
CA GLU A 150 14.22 9.92 25.14
C GLU A 150 15.09 10.66 24.14
N VAL A 151 14.45 11.46 23.30
CA VAL A 151 15.12 12.45 22.47
C VAL A 151 15.69 13.40 23.50
N SER A 152 16.98 13.24 23.83
CA SER A 152 17.69 14.22 24.62
C SER A 152 17.41 15.54 23.93
N SER A 153 16.81 16.44 24.70
CA SER A 153 16.46 17.79 24.30
C SER A 153 17.74 18.61 24.21
N ASP A 154 18.67 18.17 23.36
CA ASP A 154 19.78 19.00 22.94
C ASP A 154 19.16 20.03 21.99
N PRO A 155 19.09 21.32 22.40
CA PRO A 155 18.44 22.32 21.59
C PRO A 155 19.21 22.46 20.30
N ILE A 156 18.49 22.23 19.19
CA ILE A 156 18.88 22.59 17.84
C ILE A 156 19.51 24.00 17.88
N GLY A 157 20.81 24.07 17.64
CA GLY A 157 21.52 25.29 17.27
C GLY A 157 22.01 26.19 18.40
N LYS A 158 23.12 25.81 19.07
CA LYS A 158 24.12 26.79 19.50
C LYS A 158 25.24 26.82 18.44
N LEU A 159 25.04 27.62 17.41
CA LEU A 159 26.10 28.01 16.49
C LEU A 159 27.10 28.83 17.32
N ALA A 160 28.22 28.24 17.72
CA ALA A 160 29.30 28.98 18.35
C ALA A 160 29.75 30.08 17.36
N PRO A 161 29.92 31.34 17.79
CA PRO A 161 30.51 32.36 16.93
C PRO A 161 31.91 31.88 16.56
N THR A 162 32.15 31.66 15.26
CA THR A 162 33.49 31.40 14.75
C THR A 162 34.36 32.60 15.10
N PRO A 163 35.48 32.43 15.82
CA PRO A 163 36.35 33.55 16.13
C PRO A 163 36.88 34.16 14.81
N PRO A 164 36.97 35.50 14.70
CA PRO A 164 37.49 36.13 13.50
C PRO A 164 38.94 35.66 13.27
N PRO A 165 39.36 35.51 12.01
CA PRO A 165 40.74 35.16 11.71
C PRO A 165 41.66 36.25 12.28
N SER A 166 42.70 35.83 13.03
CA SER A 166 43.75 36.75 13.48
C SER A 166 44.40 37.39 12.26
N ALA A 167 44.50 38.72 12.29
CA ALA A 167 45.27 39.52 11.34
C ALA A 167 46.78 39.29 11.53
#